data_AF-A0A3C1S1M4-F1
#
_entry.id   AF-A0A3C1S1M4-F1
#
_cell.length_a   1.000
_cell.length_b   1.000
_cell.length_c   1.000
_cell.angle_alpha   90.00
_cell.angle_beta   90.00
_cell.angle_gamma   90.00
#
_symmetry.space_group_name_H-M   'P 1'
#
loop_
_entity.id
_entity.type
_entity.pdbx_description
1 polymer ?
#
loop_
_entity_poly.entity_id
_entity_poly.type
_entity_poly.pdbx_seq_one_letter_code
_entity_poly.pdbx_strand_id
1 'polypeptide(L)'
;EKVARSIKLMNIKHAVITSVDRDDLKDGGSIIWSETVQAIRRANPNTTLETLIPDFQGNNKLIDRIIAVHPEVVSHNMETVKRLTREVRIQAKYDRSLGVLKYLKDNGMRTKS
;
A
#
# COMPACT_ATOMS: atom_id res chain seq x y z
N GLU A 1 -12.62 -10.28 1.08
CA GLU A 1 -13.65 -10.36 2.15
C GLU A 1 -13.18 -10.84 3.53
N LYS A 2 -12.30 -11.86 3.63
CA LYS A 2 -11.91 -12.42 4.94
C LYS A 2 -11.34 -11.35 5.90
N VAL A 3 -10.44 -10.49 5.39
CA VAL A 3 -9.85 -9.37 6.16
C VAL A 3 -10.93 -8.45 6.73
N ALA A 4 -11.89 -8.03 5.92
CA ALA A 4 -12.98 -7.15 6.35
C ALA A 4 -13.83 -7.75 7.48
N ARG A 5 -14.07 -9.07 7.44
CA ARG A 5 -14.76 -9.80 8.52
C ARG A 5 -13.93 -9.84 9.79
N SER A 6 -12.63 -10.11 9.70
CA SER A 6 -11.74 -10.11 10.86
C SER A 6 -11.71 -8.75 11.55
N ILE A 7 -11.59 -7.66 10.78
CA ILE A 7 -11.65 -6.28 11.30
C ILE A 7 -12.95 -6.03 12.06
N LYS A 8 -14.08 -6.47 11.51
CA LYS A 8 -15.40 -6.33 12.14
C LYS A 8 -15.50 -7.09 13.45
N LEU A 9 -15.02 -8.34 13.46
CA LEU A 9 -15.02 -9.20 14.65
C LEU A 9 -14.13 -8.63 15.76
N MET A 10 -12.97 -8.06 15.39
CA MET A 10 -12.06 -7.43 16.35
C MET A 10 -12.51 -6.02 16.79
N ASN A 11 -13.50 -5.43 16.10
CA ASN A 11 -14.04 -4.10 16.36
C ASN A 11 -12.95 -3.01 16.45
N ILE A 12 -11.98 -3.03 15.53
CA ILE A 12 -10.86 -2.08 15.54
C ILE A 12 -11.22 -0.74 14.86
N LYS A 13 -10.76 0.36 15.45
CA LYS A 13 -10.97 1.74 14.95
C LYS A 13 -10.03 2.14 13.82
N HIS A 14 -8.83 1.55 13.81
CA HIS A 14 -7.81 1.79 12.79
C HIS A 14 -7.16 0.46 12.43
N ALA A 15 -6.99 0.20 11.14
CA ALA A 15 -6.39 -1.02 10.63
C ALA A 15 -5.22 -0.69 9.70
N VAL A 16 -4.07 -1.33 9.95
CA VAL A 16 -2.92 -1.30 9.04
C VAL A 16 -2.94 -2.59 8.24
N ILE A 17 -2.97 -2.48 6.92
CA ILE A 17 -2.97 -3.61 5.99
C ILE A 17 -1.63 -3.63 5.25
N THR A 18 -1.08 -4.82 5.03
CA THR A 18 0.16 -5.04 4.27
C THR A 18 0.06 -6.31 3.43
N SER A 19 0.98 -6.48 2.48
CA SER A 19 1.10 -7.68 1.66
C SER A 19 2.56 -8.01 1.37
N VAL A 20 2.79 -9.21 0.85
CA VAL A 20 4.03 -9.53 0.13
C VAL A 20 3.99 -8.89 -1.27
N ASP A 21 5.18 -8.71 -1.87
CA ASP A 21 5.32 -8.29 -3.26
C ASP A 21 4.78 -9.39 -4.19
N ARG A 22 4.07 -9.00 -5.25
CA ARG A 22 3.45 -9.91 -6.23
C ARG A 22 3.89 -9.57 -7.65
N ASP A 23 5.19 -9.41 -7.82
CA ASP A 23 5.84 -9.15 -9.12
C ASP A 23 5.60 -10.26 -10.15
N ASP A 24 5.16 -11.44 -9.70
CA ASP A 24 4.69 -12.53 -10.55
C ASP A 24 3.36 -12.23 -11.25
N LEU A 25 2.57 -11.27 -10.75
CA LEU A 25 1.28 -10.87 -11.32
C LEU A 25 1.42 -9.66 -12.24
N LYS A 26 0.67 -9.66 -13.34
CA LYS A 26 0.61 -8.53 -14.29
C LYS A 26 0.18 -7.21 -13.65
N ASP A 27 -0.60 -7.27 -12.57
CA ASP A 27 -1.11 -6.11 -11.86
C ASP A 27 -0.34 -5.81 -10.56
N GLY A 28 0.72 -6.57 -10.25
CA GLY A 28 1.47 -6.45 -9.00
C GLY A 28 0.63 -6.67 -7.74
N GLY A 29 -0.57 -7.26 -7.86
CA GLY A 29 -1.54 -7.38 -6.76
C GLY A 29 -2.35 -6.10 -6.46
N SER A 30 -2.21 -5.04 -7.26
CA SER A 30 -2.93 -3.77 -7.04
C SER A 30 -4.46 -3.90 -7.09
N ILE A 31 -5.01 -4.87 -7.84
CA ILE A 31 -6.46 -5.15 -7.86
C ILE A 31 -6.91 -5.68 -6.50
N ILE A 32 -6.19 -6.68 -5.95
CA ILE A 32 -6.51 -7.26 -4.63
C ILE A 32 -6.45 -6.19 -3.55
N TRP A 33 -5.49 -5.26 -3.63
CA TRP A 33 -5.43 -4.11 -2.72
C TRP A 33 -6.69 -3.26 -2.78
N SER A 34 -7.08 -2.81 -3.98
CA SER A 34 -8.29 -2.01 -4.21
C SER A 34 -9.55 -2.73 -3.68
N GLU A 35 -9.73 -4.00 -4.05
CA GLU A 35 -10.87 -4.81 -3.60
C GLU A 35 -10.89 -5.01 -2.08
N THR A 36 -9.72 -5.18 -1.46
CA THR A 36 -9.60 -5.36 -0.01
C THR A 36 -9.99 -4.08 0.72
N VAL A 37 -9.47 -2.93 0.31
CA VAL A 37 -9.84 -1.62 0.89
C VAL A 37 -11.33 -1.37 0.76
N GLN A 38 -11.91 -1.57 -0.42
CA GLN A 38 -13.35 -1.40 -0.64
C GLN A 38 -14.19 -2.37 0.20
N ALA A 39 -13.79 -3.63 0.31
CA ALA A 39 -14.49 -4.60 1.15
C ALA A 39 -14.45 -4.20 2.63
N ILE A 40 -13.31 -3.70 3.12
CA ILE A 40 -13.19 -3.23 4.50
C ILE A 40 -14.10 -2.02 4.74
N ARG A 41 -14.06 -1.01 3.86
CA ARG A 41 -14.94 0.17 3.98
C ARG A 41 -16.42 -0.19 3.98
N ARG A 42 -16.86 -1.10 3.11
CA ARG A 42 -18.26 -1.57 3.06
C ARG A 42 -18.69 -2.25 4.36
N ALA A 43 -17.85 -3.09 4.94
CA ALA A 43 -18.19 -3.85 6.14
C ALA A 43 -17.96 -3.06 7.45
N ASN A 44 -17.05 -2.08 7.43
CA ASN A 44 -16.55 -1.34 8.59
C ASN A 44 -16.42 0.16 8.25
N PRO A 45 -17.54 0.88 8.04
CA PRO A 45 -17.52 2.26 7.53
C PRO A 45 -16.83 3.26 8.47
N ASN A 46 -16.70 2.93 9.76
CA ASN A 46 -16.07 3.79 10.77
C ASN A 46 -14.59 3.44 11.04
N THR A 47 -14.06 2.39 10.40
CA THR A 47 -12.66 1.99 10.57
C THR A 47 -11.80 2.76 9.57
N THR A 48 -10.77 3.44 10.07
CA THR A 48 -9.76 4.11 9.24
C THR A 48 -8.67 3.13 8.81
N LEU A 49 -8.04 3.38 7.66
CA LEU A 49 -7.10 2.48 7.02
C LEU A 49 -5.75 3.13 6.73
N GLU A 50 -4.69 2.41 7.10
CA GLU A 50 -3.33 2.63 6.59
C GLU A 50 -2.95 1.44 5.71
N THR A 51 -2.49 1.70 4.48
CA THR A 51 -2.01 0.65 3.57
C THR A 51 -0.50 0.73 3.43
N LEU A 52 0.22 -0.27 3.91
CA LEU A 52 1.64 -0.45 3.65
C LEU A 52 1.82 -1.24 2.35
N ILE A 53 2.09 -0.53 1.26
CA ILE A 53 2.10 -1.08 -0.10
C ILE A 53 3.51 -1.45 -0.59
N PRO A 54 3.63 -2.38 -1.55
CA PRO A 54 4.86 -2.60 -2.30
C PRO A 54 5.21 -1.38 -3.18
N ASP A 55 6.38 -1.39 -3.84
CA ASP A 55 6.78 -0.31 -4.76
C ASP A 55 6.05 -0.37 -6.12
N PHE A 56 5.31 -1.46 -6.40
CA PHE A 56 4.68 -1.78 -7.69
C PHE A 56 5.63 -1.60 -8.88
N GLN A 57 6.92 -1.82 -8.67
CA GLN A 57 8.01 -1.56 -9.61
C GLN A 57 8.05 -0.12 -10.15
N GLY A 58 7.39 0.83 -9.47
CA GLY A 58 7.23 2.22 -9.89
C GLY A 58 6.18 2.42 -10.99
N ASN A 59 5.27 1.46 -11.19
CA ASN A 59 4.23 1.56 -12.21
C ASN A 59 3.06 2.42 -11.72
N ASN A 60 3.00 3.66 -12.19
CA ASN A 60 1.95 4.62 -11.83
C ASN A 60 0.54 4.07 -12.05
N LYS A 61 0.27 3.29 -13.12
CA LYS A 61 -1.08 2.73 -13.35
C LYS A 61 -1.54 1.80 -12.23
N LEU A 62 -0.60 1.10 -11.59
CA LEU A 62 -0.90 0.20 -10.46
C LEU A 62 -1.06 1.03 -9.18
N ILE A 63 -0.24 2.05 -9.00
CA ILE A 63 -0.32 2.98 -7.87
C ILE A 63 -1.63 3.79 -7.90
N ASP A 64 -2.09 4.19 -9.09
CA ASP A 64 -3.34 4.93 -9.30
C ASP A 64 -4.55 4.16 -8.76
N ARG A 65 -4.51 2.81 -8.74
CA ARG A 65 -5.58 2.01 -8.14
C ARG A 65 -5.63 2.16 -6.62
N ILE A 66 -4.47 2.32 -5.97
CA ILE A 66 -4.40 2.60 -4.53
C ILE A 66 -4.91 4.02 -4.25
N ILE A 67 -4.50 4.99 -5.08
CA ILE A 67 -4.98 6.37 -5.00
C ILE A 67 -6.51 6.42 -5.15
N ALA A 68 -7.07 5.69 -6.11
CA ALA A 68 -8.49 5.68 -6.40
C ALA A 68 -9.36 5.18 -5.22
N VAL A 69 -8.86 4.25 -4.41
CA VAL A 69 -9.58 3.78 -3.20
C VAL A 69 -9.29 4.61 -1.95
N HIS A 70 -8.40 5.59 -2.09
CA HIS A 70 -8.08 6.65 -1.15
C HIS A 70 -8.05 6.20 0.33
N PRO A 71 -7.11 5.32 0.74
CA PRO A 71 -6.88 5.03 2.15
C PRO A 71 -6.51 6.31 2.92
N GLU A 72 -6.79 6.36 4.22
CA GLU A 72 -6.48 7.53 5.05
C GLU A 72 -4.96 7.80 5.13
N VAL A 73 -4.14 6.74 5.05
CA VAL A 73 -2.68 6.82 4.94
C VAL A 73 -2.18 5.76 3.95
N VAL A 74 -1.25 6.13 3.07
CA VAL A 74 -0.52 5.19 2.23
C VAL A 74 0.95 5.20 2.63
N SER A 75 1.43 4.05 3.10
CA SER A 75 2.79 3.84 3.58
C SER A 75 3.59 3.03 2.56
N HIS A 76 4.87 3.38 2.38
CA HIS A 76 5.83 2.54 1.65
C HIS A 76 7.19 2.66 2.31
N ASN A 77 7.68 1.56 2.87
CA ASN A 77 8.92 1.60 3.64
C ASN A 77 10.15 1.71 2.74
N MET A 78 11.04 2.62 3.12
CA MET A 78 12.40 2.70 2.55
C MET A 78 13.30 1.59 3.09
N GLU A 79 13.04 1.16 4.34
CA GLU A 79 13.77 0.19 5.18
C GLU A 79 15.20 0.59 5.56
N THR A 80 15.98 1.11 4.61
CA THR A 80 17.39 1.47 4.86
C THR A 80 17.83 2.64 4.00
N VAL A 81 19.04 3.14 4.28
CA VAL A 81 19.66 4.23 3.52
C VAL A 81 20.12 3.77 2.14
N LYS A 82 20.19 4.70 1.18
CA LYS A 82 20.55 4.43 -0.23
C LYS A 82 21.79 3.57 -0.41
N ARG A 83 22.82 3.79 0.41
CA ARG A 83 24.09 3.04 0.38
C ARG A 83 23.89 1.54 0.62
N LEU A 84 22.96 1.16 1.51
CA LEU A 84 22.73 -0.23 1.94
C LEU A 84 21.57 -0.91 1.20
N THR A 85 20.76 -0.17 0.42
CA THR A 85 19.55 -0.72 -0.19
C THR A 85 19.83 -1.94 -1.06
N ARG A 86 20.91 -1.96 -1.84
CA ARG A 86 21.25 -3.10 -2.71
C ARG A 86 21.66 -4.35 -1.92
N GLU A 87 22.15 -4.18 -0.70
CA GLU A 87 22.58 -5.28 0.18
C GLU A 87 21.38 -5.88 0.93
N VAL A 88 20.47 -5.03 1.39
CA VAL A 88 19.32 -5.44 2.22
C VAL A 88 18.08 -5.80 1.41
N ARG A 89 17.85 -5.11 0.28
CA ARG A 89 16.65 -5.23 -0.56
C ARG A 89 17.01 -5.39 -2.02
N ILE A 90 17.45 -6.59 -2.38
CA ILE A 90 18.01 -6.92 -3.70
C ILE A 90 17.10 -6.48 -4.87
N GLN A 91 15.77 -6.62 -4.73
CA GLN A 91 14.81 -6.28 -5.78
C GLN A 91 14.35 -4.82 -5.76
N ALA A 92 14.47 -4.12 -4.61
CA ALA A 92 14.00 -2.75 -4.46
C ALA A 92 15.08 -1.74 -4.87
N LYS A 93 14.65 -0.57 -5.33
CA LYS A 93 15.54 0.55 -5.64
C LYS A 93 15.17 1.75 -4.79
N TYR A 94 16.13 2.31 -4.07
CA TYR A 94 15.91 3.46 -3.18
C TYR A 94 15.21 4.62 -3.89
N ASP A 95 15.73 5.04 -5.05
CA ASP A 95 15.15 6.16 -5.79
C ASP A 95 13.74 5.86 -6.33
N ARG A 96 13.42 4.58 -6.60
CA ARG A 96 12.07 4.17 -6.98
C ARG A 96 11.12 4.25 -5.80
N SER A 97 11.51 3.71 -4.64
CA SER A 97 10.71 3.79 -3.40
C SER A 97 10.41 5.23 -3.01
N LEU A 98 11.40 6.13 -3.11
CA LEU A 98 11.17 7.57 -2.95
C LEU A 98 10.24 8.14 -4.02
N GLY A 99 10.39 7.71 -5.27
CA GLY A 99 9.51 8.09 -6.38
C GLY A 99 8.05 7.70 -6.14
N VAL A 100 7.79 6.51 -5.60
CA VAL A 100 6.43 6.05 -5.24
C VAL A 100 5.83 6.96 -4.16
N LEU A 101 6.56 7.23 -3.08
CA LEU A 101 6.11 8.13 -2.02
C LEU A 101 5.83 9.54 -2.55
N LYS A 102 6.72 10.06 -3.40
CA LYS A 102 6.53 11.36 -4.04
C LYS A 102 5.29 11.37 -4.93
N TYR A 103 5.11 10.36 -5.77
CA TYR A 103 3.97 10.27 -6.68
C TYR A 103 2.64 10.21 -5.92
N LEU A 104 2.56 9.42 -4.85
CA LEU A 104 1.40 9.38 -3.97
C LEU A 104 1.10 10.75 -3.37
N LYS A 105 2.13 11.44 -2.86
CA LYS A 105 1.99 12.76 -2.24
C LYS A 105 1.53 13.83 -3.23
N ASP A 106 2.13 13.84 -4.42
CA ASP A 106 1.78 14.77 -5.50
C ASP A 106 0.33 14.57 -5.98
N ASN A 107 -0.21 13.35 -5.85
CA ASN A 107 -1.61 13.00 -6.16
C ASN A 107 -2.55 13.09 -4.94
N GLY A 108 -2.16 13.83 -3.90
CA GLY A 108 -3.05 14.18 -2.79
C GLY A 108 -3.13 13.17 -1.65
N MET A 109 -2.37 12.07 -1.70
CA MET A 109 -2.38 11.08 -0.62
C MET A 109 -1.56 11.56 0.59
N ARG A 110 -2.01 11.19 1.79
CA ARG A 110 -1.19 11.27 2.99
C ARG A 110 -0.20 10.10 3.01
N THR A 111 1.09 10.40 2.94
CA THR A 111 2.15 9.41 2.80
C THR A 111 2.95 9.20 4.09
N LYS A 112 3.50 8.00 4.27
CA LYS A 112 4.42 7.65 5.36
C LYS A 112 5.52 6.71 4.82
N SER A 113 6.75 6.86 5.30
CA SER A 113 7.95 6.15 4.85
C SER A 113 8.59 5.29 5.93
#